data_AF-A0A6G1RXE3-F1
#
_entry.id   AF-A0A6G1RXE3-F1
#
_cell.length_a   1.000
_cell.length_b   1.000
_cell.length_c   1.000
_cell.angle_alpha   90.00
_cell.angle_beta   90.00
_cell.angle_gamma   90.00
#
_symmetry.space_group_name_H-M   'P 1'
#
loop_
_entity.id
_entity.type
_entity.pdbx_description
1 polymer ?
#
loop_
_entity_poly.entity_id
_entity_poly.type
_entity_poly.pdbx_seq_one_letter_code
_entity_poly.pdbx_strand_id
1 'polypeptide(L)'
;KRCVLAQSSNSVTTAPCVQENESQKFRWVSDHQLMSVAFKLCLGVPSKKDWVPITLYPCDKASELQRWECRNETLFAIQGEDLFFNYGNRQERNIMLYKG
;
A
#
# COMPACT_ATOMS: atom_id res chain seq x y z
N LYS A 1 2.91 -16.79 -7.37
CA LYS A 1 2.81 -15.36 -7.75
C LYS A 1 1.50 -14.81 -7.20
N ARG A 2 1.50 -13.69 -6.48
CA ARG A 2 0.33 -13.08 -5.84
C ARG A 2 0.29 -11.60 -6.20
N CYS A 3 -0.89 -11.00 -6.22
CA CYS A 3 -1.12 -9.58 -6.45
C CYS A 3 -1.78 -8.95 -5.23
N VAL A 4 -1.57 -7.66 -5.04
CA VAL A 4 -2.20 -6.87 -3.97
C VAL A 4 -3.72 -6.86 -4.19
N LEU A 5 -4.47 -7.03 -3.10
CA LEU A 5 -5.94 -7.02 -3.11
C LEU A 5 -6.44 -6.09 -2.01
N ALA A 6 -7.19 -5.06 -2.38
CA ALA A 6 -7.99 -4.30 -1.43
C ALA A 6 -9.27 -5.09 -1.09
N GLN A 7 -9.36 -5.63 0.12
CA GLN A 7 -10.56 -6.36 0.58
C GLN A 7 -11.58 -5.42 1.22
N SER A 8 -11.11 -4.41 1.94
CA SER A 8 -11.92 -3.34 2.53
C SER A 8 -11.05 -2.11 2.76
N SER A 9 -11.61 -1.03 3.31
CA SER A 9 -10.80 0.14 3.69
C SER A 9 -9.71 -0.19 4.71
N ASN A 10 -9.95 -1.18 5.57
CA ASN A 10 -9.07 -1.54 6.69
C ASN A 10 -8.29 -2.84 6.44
N SER A 11 -8.37 -3.41 5.24
CA SER A 11 -7.68 -4.65 4.89
C SER A 11 -7.22 -4.65 3.44
N VAL A 12 -5.90 -4.59 3.29
CA VAL A 12 -5.19 -4.74 2.02
C VAL A 12 -4.31 -5.97 2.17
N THR A 13 -4.57 -7.00 1.39
CA THR A 13 -3.90 -8.31 1.48
C THR A 13 -3.35 -8.71 0.11
N THR A 14 -3.16 -10.00 -0.13
CA THR A 14 -2.79 -10.51 -1.45
C THR A 14 -3.68 -11.67 -1.88
N ALA A 15 -3.84 -11.88 -3.18
CA ALA A 15 -4.62 -12.96 -3.77
C ALA A 15 -3.98 -13.46 -5.09
N PRO A 16 -4.44 -14.57 -5.69
CA PRO A 16 -4.09 -14.90 -7.07
C PRO A 16 -4.37 -13.72 -8.00
N CYS A 17 -3.46 -13.45 -8.93
CA CYS A 17 -3.58 -12.32 -9.84
C CYS A 17 -4.71 -12.53 -10.84
N VAL A 18 -5.65 -11.60 -10.90
CA VAL A 18 -6.78 -11.59 -11.84
C VAL A 18 -6.90 -10.18 -12.43
N GLN A 19 -6.55 -10.03 -13.70
CA GLN A 19 -6.45 -8.71 -14.35
C GLN A 19 -7.77 -7.92 -14.34
N GLU A 20 -8.91 -8.60 -14.46
CA GLU A 20 -10.24 -7.96 -14.45
C GLU A 20 -10.75 -7.59 -13.06
N ASN A 21 -10.08 -8.03 -12.00
CA ASN A 21 -10.53 -7.75 -10.64
C ASN A 21 -10.18 -6.31 -10.24
N GLU A 22 -11.19 -5.43 -10.22
CA GLU A 22 -11.06 -4.03 -9.82
C GLU A 22 -10.41 -3.84 -8.43
N SER A 23 -10.61 -4.78 -7.50
CA SER A 23 -9.99 -4.72 -6.18
C SER A 23 -8.49 -4.99 -6.19
N GLN A 24 -7.92 -5.45 -7.32
CA GLN A 24 -6.48 -5.58 -7.54
C GLN A 24 -5.92 -4.43 -8.41
N LYS A 25 -6.77 -3.54 -8.91
CA LYS A 25 -6.34 -2.40 -9.74
C LYS A 25 -6.01 -1.21 -8.86
N PHE A 26 -4.82 -0.65 -9.08
CA PHE A 26 -4.33 0.56 -8.43
C PHE A 26 -3.83 1.54 -9.48
N ARG A 27 -3.92 2.84 -9.19
CA ARG A 27 -3.39 3.88 -10.08
C ARG A 27 -2.77 5.02 -9.28
N TRP A 28 -1.73 5.62 -9.84
CA TRP A 28 -1.21 6.88 -9.32
C TRP A 28 -2.23 8.00 -9.56
N VAL A 29 -2.46 8.83 -8.54
CA VAL A 29 -3.34 10.01 -8.61
C VAL A 29 -2.60 11.32 -8.33
N SER A 30 -1.34 11.21 -7.95
CA SER A 30 -0.32 12.27 -7.88
C SER A 30 1.05 11.63 -8.04
N ASP A 31 2.12 12.41 -7.95
CA ASP A 31 3.50 11.92 -8.02
C ASP A 31 3.84 10.93 -6.88
N HIS A 32 3.06 10.93 -5.80
CA HIS A 32 3.36 10.17 -4.58
C HIS A 32 2.19 9.37 -4.03
N GLN A 33 0.95 9.52 -4.54
CA GLN A 33 -0.21 8.81 -4.00
C GLN A 33 -0.70 7.71 -4.94
N LEU A 34 -0.82 6.49 -4.39
CA LEU A 34 -1.37 5.33 -5.07
C LEU A 34 -2.78 5.04 -4.56
N MET A 35 -3.76 5.01 -5.45
CA MET A 35 -5.18 4.85 -5.13
C MET A 35 -5.72 3.49 -5.58
N SER A 36 -6.52 2.85 -4.73
CA SER A 36 -7.33 1.69 -5.12
C SER A 36 -8.45 2.12 -6.07
N VAL A 37 -8.55 1.45 -7.23
CA VAL A 37 -9.58 1.77 -8.22
C VAL A 37 -10.98 1.37 -7.72
N ALA A 38 -11.12 0.23 -7.05
CA ALA A 38 -12.40 -0.22 -6.50
C ALA A 38 -12.95 0.71 -5.41
N PHE A 39 -12.10 1.17 -4.48
CA PHE A 39 -12.56 1.92 -3.30
C PHE A 39 -12.46 3.44 -3.44
N LYS A 40 -11.71 3.95 -4.42
CA LYS A 40 -11.41 5.39 -4.57
C LYS A 40 -10.74 6.00 -3.32
N LEU A 41 -9.97 5.19 -2.62
CA LEU A 41 -9.18 5.55 -1.43
C LEU A 41 -7.69 5.33 -1.71
N CYS A 42 -6.83 6.12 -1.07
CA CYS A 42 -5.38 6.07 -1.24
C CYS A 42 -4.74 5.12 -0.22
N LEU A 43 -3.69 4.41 -0.64
CA LEU A 43 -2.86 3.63 0.25
C LEU A 43 -2.12 4.56 1.20
N GLY A 44 -2.14 4.23 2.48
CA GLY A 44 -1.44 4.97 3.50
C GLY A 44 -1.19 4.13 4.74
N VAL A 45 -0.59 4.77 5.73
CA VAL A 45 -0.22 4.16 7.01
C VAL A 45 -0.74 5.01 8.17
N PRO A 46 -1.02 4.40 9.34
CA PRO A 46 -1.43 5.16 10.51
C PRO A 46 -0.29 6.01 11.11
N SER A 47 0.96 5.58 10.91
CA SER A 47 2.18 6.31 11.30
C SER A 47 3.38 5.76 10.54
N LYS A 48 4.48 6.51 10.42
CA LYS A 48 5.74 6.01 9.85
C LYS A 48 6.54 5.22 10.91
N LYS A 49 6.00 4.09 11.36
CA LYS A 49 6.64 3.19 12.32
C LYS A 49 6.76 1.79 11.74
N ASP A 50 7.74 1.03 12.21
CA ASP A 50 7.89 -0.36 11.80
C ASP A 50 6.66 -1.20 12.21
N TRP A 51 6.32 -2.16 11.36
CA TRP A 51 5.26 -3.15 11.58
C TRP A 51 3.86 -2.57 11.81
N VAL A 52 3.47 -1.58 11.00
CA VAL A 52 2.10 -1.05 10.96
C VAL A 52 1.37 -1.47 9.68
N PRO A 53 0.04 -1.66 9.71
CA PRO A 53 -0.69 -2.07 8.51
C PRO A 53 -0.75 -0.95 7.47
N ILE A 54 -0.65 -1.33 6.20
CA ILE A 54 -0.92 -0.45 5.07
C ILE A 54 -2.38 -0.66 4.67
N THR A 55 -3.18 0.38 4.81
CA THR A 55 -4.63 0.35 4.58
C THR A 55 -5.05 1.49 3.65
N LEU A 56 -6.35 1.68 3.46
CA LEU A 56 -6.90 2.70 2.59
C LEU A 56 -7.48 3.87 3.39
N TYR A 57 -7.16 5.08 2.95
CA TYR A 57 -7.57 6.34 3.55
C TYR A 57 -8.20 7.27 2.51
N PRO A 58 -9.05 8.23 2.91
CA PRO A 58 -9.41 9.32 2.02
C PRO A 58 -8.15 9.98 1.46
N CYS A 59 -8.09 10.15 0.15
CA CYS A 59 -6.93 10.72 -0.51
C CYS A 59 -6.74 12.18 -0.06
N ASP A 60 -5.60 12.48 0.56
CA ASP A 60 -5.25 13.81 1.05
C ASP A 60 -3.86 14.20 0.54
N LYS A 61 -3.80 15.25 -0.29
CA LYS A 61 -2.55 15.72 -0.92
C LYS A 61 -1.52 16.24 0.10
N ALA A 62 -1.98 16.72 1.26
CA ALA A 62 -1.12 17.21 2.34
C ALA A 62 -0.60 16.07 3.23
N SER A 63 -1.15 14.86 3.12
CA SER A 63 -0.79 13.75 4.00
C SER A 63 0.53 13.11 3.62
N GLU A 64 1.56 13.33 4.45
CA GLU A 64 2.86 12.65 4.38
C GLU A 64 2.76 11.12 4.61
N LEU A 65 1.64 10.65 5.16
CA LEU A 65 1.37 9.24 5.46
C LEU A 65 0.82 8.47 4.24
N GLN A 66 0.61 9.15 3.12
CA GLN A 66 0.11 8.58 1.87
C GLN A 66 1.10 8.76 0.71
N ARG A 67 2.33 9.21 0.99
CA ARG A 67 3.36 9.47 -0.01
C ARG A 67 4.30 8.28 -0.14
N TRP A 68 4.33 7.70 -1.32
CA TRP A 68 5.13 6.54 -1.67
C TRP A 68 6.15 6.89 -2.74
N GLU A 69 7.28 6.19 -2.72
CA GLU A 69 8.34 6.33 -3.72
C GLU A 69 8.97 4.97 -4.04
N CYS A 70 9.54 4.87 -5.23
CA CYS A 70 10.38 3.73 -5.62
C CYS A 70 11.84 4.07 -5.31
N ARG A 71 12.52 3.22 -4.55
CA ARG A 71 13.95 3.28 -4.26
C ARG A 71 14.64 2.05 -4.84
N ASN A 72 15.88 2.20 -5.31
CA ASN A 72 16.70 1.10 -5.82
C ASN A 72 15.92 0.17 -6.77
N GLU A 73 15.24 0.79 -7.75
CA GLU A 73 14.41 0.15 -8.76
C GLU A 73 13.09 -0.44 -8.23
N THR A 74 13.13 -1.44 -7.35
CA THR A 74 11.94 -2.21 -6.97
C THR A 74 11.45 -2.02 -5.54
N LEU A 75 12.19 -1.30 -4.68
CA LEU A 75 11.76 -1.10 -3.30
C LEU A 75 10.70 0.00 -3.23
N PHE A 76 9.48 -0.38 -2.90
CA PHE A 76 8.38 0.56 -2.71
C PHE A 76 8.33 1.00 -1.25
N ALA A 77 8.68 2.27 -1.00
CA ALA A 77 8.87 2.81 0.35
C ALA A 77 7.89 3.95 0.65
N ILE A 78 7.60 4.16 1.93
CA ILE A 78 6.99 5.41 2.36
C ILE A 78 8.05 6.52 2.26
N GLN A 79 7.67 7.66 1.67
CA GLN A 79 8.61 8.74 1.39
C GLN A 79 9.26 9.26 2.68
N GLY A 80 10.57 9.48 2.64
CA GLY A 80 11.36 10.05 3.74
C GLY A 80 11.81 9.06 4.82
N GLU A 81 11.44 7.77 4.76
CA GLU A 81 11.84 6.77 5.75
C GLU A 81 12.34 5.48 5.08
N ASP A 82 13.19 4.70 5.76
CA ASP A 82 13.59 3.35 5.35
C ASP A 82 12.55 2.31 5.81
N LEU A 83 11.32 2.47 5.34
CA LEU A 83 10.16 1.64 5.67
C LEU A 83 9.43 1.26 4.39
N PHE A 84 9.24 -0.04 4.18
CA PHE A 84 8.88 -0.61 2.88
C PHE A 84 7.53 -1.30 2.89
N PHE A 85 6.87 -1.28 1.74
CA PHE A 85 5.65 -2.02 1.46
C PHE A 85 5.96 -3.51 1.40
N ASN A 86 5.50 -4.28 2.40
CA ASN A 86 5.91 -5.66 2.60
C ASN A 86 4.72 -6.62 2.81
N TYR A 87 4.90 -7.86 2.39
CA TYR A 87 3.97 -8.96 2.63
C TYR A 87 4.73 -10.26 2.84
N GLY A 88 4.23 -11.12 3.75
CA GLY A 88 4.72 -12.50 3.93
C GLY A 88 5.40 -12.76 5.28
N ASN A 89 5.52 -11.77 6.14
CA ASN A 89 6.20 -11.87 7.43
C ASN A 89 5.21 -12.15 8.58
N ARG A 90 5.67 -12.83 9.63
CA ARG A 90 4.94 -13.08 10.90
C ARG A 90 3.52 -13.66 10.77
N GLN A 91 3.25 -14.40 9.68
CA GLN A 91 1.90 -14.92 9.36
C GLN A 91 0.82 -13.83 9.21
N GLU A 92 1.22 -12.56 9.06
CA GLU A 92 0.30 -11.46 8.83
C GLU A 92 -0.22 -11.52 7.39
N ARG A 93 -1.54 -11.39 7.24
CA ARG A 93 -2.21 -11.44 5.94
C ARG A 93 -2.26 -10.07 5.30
N ASN A 94 -2.36 -9.02 6.10
CA ASN A 94 -2.30 -7.65 5.62
C ASN A 94 -0.91 -7.32 5.09
N ILE A 95 -0.89 -6.37 4.17
CA ILE A 95 0.34 -5.72 3.76
C ILE A 95 0.76 -4.78 4.88
N MET A 96 2.04 -4.85 5.22
CA MET A 96 2.63 -4.14 6.35
C MET A 96 3.70 -3.19 5.85
N LEU A 97 3.81 -2.05 6.53
CA LEU A 97 4.98 -1.21 6.47
C LEU A 97 6.06 -1.87 7.33
N TYR A 98 7.18 -2.23 6.72
CA TYR A 98 8.21 -3.03 7.37
C TYR A 98 9.61 -2.54 7.02
N LYS A 99 10.49 -2.50 8.02
CA LYS A 99 11.88 -2.06 7.84
C LYS A 99 12.78 -3.08 7.12
N GLY A 100 12.43 -4.36 7.17
CA GLY A 100 13.30 -5.45 6.70
C GLY A 100 14.08 -6.09 7.84
#